data_AF-A0A1V4ENX6-F1
#
_entry.id   AF-A0A1V4ENX6-F1
#
_cell.length_a   1.000
_cell.length_b   1.000
_cell.length_c   1.000
_cell.angle_alpha   90.00
_cell.angle_beta   90.00
_cell.angle_gamma   90.00
#
_symmetry.space_group_name_H-M   'P 1'
#
loop_
_entity.id
_entity.type
_entity.pdbx_description
1 polymer ?
#
loop_
_entity_poly.entity_id
_entity_poly.type
_entity_poly.pdbx_seq_one_letter_code
_entity_poly.pdbx_strand_id
1 'polypeptide(L)'
;MKDVRCERCDLTVGLGCSCSGTSPKAFVPFEILISPNQFAHLPGGCNHTASQEITERDWGRVRDPRPGLWISIGPGNPVRAQEGNLETFAIRRCQDCANAFPGAG
;
A
#
# COMPACT_ATOMS: atom_id res chain seq x y z
N MET A 1 30.40 16.59 22.63
CA MET A 1 29.43 15.57 22.18
C MET A 1 28.74 16.16 20.96
N LYS A 2 28.78 15.51 19.80
CA LYS A 2 28.19 16.07 18.58
C LYS A 2 26.68 15.88 18.62
N ASP A 3 25.92 16.95 18.48
CA ASP A 3 24.47 16.92 18.33
C ASP A 3 24.11 16.08 17.10
N VAL A 4 23.43 14.95 17.33
CA VAL A 4 22.95 14.07 16.25
C VAL A 4 21.59 14.59 15.80
N ARG A 5 21.47 14.91 14.51
CA ARG A 5 20.20 15.28 13.87
C ARG A 5 19.53 14.05 13.27
N CYS A 6 18.21 13.98 13.37
CA CYS A 6 17.43 12.91 12.76
C CYS A 6 17.36 13.11 11.24
N GLU A 7 17.85 12.15 10.47
CA GLU A 7 17.75 12.13 8.99
C GLU A 7 16.30 12.15 8.45
N ARG A 8 15.31 11.94 9.33
CA ARG A 8 13.88 11.84 8.98
C ARG A 8 13.11 13.15 9.16
N CYS A 9 13.55 14.03 10.05
CA CYS A 9 12.86 15.30 10.34
C CYS A 9 13.80 16.49 10.65
N ASP A 10 15.12 16.32 10.52
CA ASP A 10 16.19 17.29 10.81
C ASP A 10 16.21 17.87 12.24
N LEU A 11 15.41 17.33 13.16
CA LEU A 11 15.40 17.72 14.57
C LEU A 11 16.52 17.03 15.36
N THR A 12 17.01 17.69 16.40
CA THR A 12 18.00 17.12 17.33
C THR A 12 17.39 15.95 18.11
N VAL A 13 18.08 14.80 18.09
CA VAL A 13 17.66 13.60 18.80
C VAL A 13 17.62 13.86 20.31
N GLY A 14 16.49 13.55 20.96
CA GLY A 14 16.29 13.72 22.42
C GLY A 14 15.69 15.05 22.88
N LEU A 15 15.46 16.03 21.99
CA LEU A 15 14.90 17.35 22.32
C LEU A 15 13.50 17.61 21.74
N GLY A 16 12.83 16.58 21.17
CA GLY A 16 11.49 16.72 20.58
C GLY A 16 11.23 15.85 19.35
N CYS A 17 12.24 15.14 18.83
CA CYS A 17 12.01 14.08 17.84
C CYS A 17 11.33 12.90 18.55
N SER A 18 10.01 12.81 18.40
CA SER A 18 9.20 11.66 18.83
C SER A 18 9.31 10.47 17.86
N CYS A 19 10.44 10.37 17.16
CA CYS A 19 10.73 9.35 16.17
C CYS A 19 11.14 8.02 16.86
N SER A 20 10.36 7.60 17.86
CA SER A 20 10.45 6.29 18.49
C SER A 20 9.46 5.38 17.78
N GLY A 21 9.96 4.58 16.84
CA GLY A 21 9.16 3.69 16.03
C GLY A 21 8.81 4.31 14.68
N THR A 22 9.23 3.64 13.62
CA THR A 22 8.83 3.82 12.23
C THR A 22 7.44 4.46 12.11
N SER A 23 7.37 5.78 11.94
CA SER A 23 6.31 6.36 11.13
C SER A 23 6.79 6.16 9.70
N PRO A 24 6.32 5.11 8.99
CA PRO A 24 6.63 5.00 7.58
C PRO A 24 6.16 6.30 6.93
N LYS A 25 6.99 6.93 6.08
CA LYS A 25 6.44 7.90 5.12
C LYS A 25 5.22 7.20 4.53
N ALA A 26 4.03 7.79 4.70
CA ALA A 26 2.81 7.22 4.18
C ALA A 26 3.04 6.96 2.69
N PHE A 27 3.22 5.68 2.34
CA PHE A 27 3.37 5.31 0.95
C PHE A 27 1.97 5.38 0.40
N VAL A 28 1.65 6.50 -0.25
CA VAL A 28 0.40 6.59 -1.00
C VAL A 28 0.59 5.72 -2.24
N PRO A 29 -0.09 4.57 -2.33
CA PRO A 29 0.01 3.79 -3.55
C PRO A 29 -0.59 4.62 -4.68
N PHE A 30 0.11 4.78 -5.81
CA PHE A 30 -0.45 5.47 -6.98
C PHE A 30 -1.54 4.62 -7.65
N GLU A 31 -1.49 3.30 -7.43
CA GLU A 31 -2.45 2.33 -7.93
C GLU A 31 -2.54 1.13 -6.99
N ILE A 32 -3.75 0.59 -6.84
CA ILE A 32 -3.99 -0.72 -6.21
C ILE A 32 -4.55 -1.65 -7.28
N LEU A 33 -3.87 -2.78 -7.49
CA LEU A 33 -4.30 -3.83 -8.40
C LEU A 33 -5.21 -4.81 -7.67
N ILE A 34 -6.32 -5.19 -8.30
CA ILE A 34 -7.31 -6.12 -7.76
C ILE A 34 -7.32 -7.39 -8.59
N SER A 35 -6.96 -8.50 -7.94
CA SER A 35 -6.94 -9.81 -8.59
C SER A 35 -8.34 -10.43 -8.68
N PRO A 36 -8.56 -11.36 -9.64
CA PRO A 36 -9.79 -12.16 -9.70
C PRO A 36 -10.11 -12.89 -8.38
N ASN A 37 -9.08 -13.21 -7.60
CA ASN A 37 -9.17 -13.95 -6.34
C ASN A 37 -9.44 -13.04 -5.13
N GLN A 38 -9.85 -11.80 -5.36
CA GLN A 38 -10.22 -10.81 -4.35
C GLN A 38 -9.08 -10.35 -3.43
N PHE A 39 -7.84 -10.38 -3.96
CA PHE A 39 -6.67 -9.81 -3.28
C PHE A 39 -6.29 -8.47 -3.90
N ALA A 40 -5.97 -7.51 -3.04
CA ALA A 40 -5.35 -6.26 -3.40
C ALA A 40 -3.82 -6.41 -3.42
N HIS A 41 -3.20 -5.87 -4.45
CA HIS A 41 -1.75 -5.85 -4.66
C HIS A 41 -1.25 -4.41 -4.87
N LEU A 42 -0.03 -4.17 -4.43
CA LEU A 42 0.70 -2.94 -4.71
C LEU A 42 1.78 -3.23 -5.77
N PRO A 43 1.82 -2.47 -6.87
CA PRO A 43 2.86 -2.63 -7.90
C PRO A 43 4.26 -2.59 -7.26
N GLY A 44 5.10 -3.57 -7.60
CA GLY A 44 6.46 -3.71 -7.04
C GLY A 44 6.53 -4.27 -5.61
N GLY A 45 5.40 -4.54 -4.95
CA GLY A 45 5.37 -5.10 -3.59
C GLY A 45 5.42 -6.62 -3.51
N CYS A 46 5.16 -7.31 -4.63
CA CYS A 46 5.23 -8.76 -4.73
C CYS A 46 5.46 -9.18 -6.17
N ASN A 47 5.97 -10.41 -6.39
CA ASN A 47 6.15 -10.96 -7.72
C ASN A 47 4.89 -11.67 -8.27
N HIS A 48 3.81 -11.74 -7.48
CA HIS A 48 2.56 -12.39 -7.88
C HIS A 48 1.88 -11.70 -9.08
N THR A 49 2.11 -10.40 -9.23
CA THR A 49 1.56 -9.60 -10.34
C THR A 49 2.46 -9.62 -11.58
N ALA A 50 3.70 -10.11 -11.49
CA ALA A 50 4.67 -10.09 -12.59
C ALA A 50 4.62 -11.34 -13.46
N SER A 51 4.08 -12.45 -12.94
CA SER A 51 4.05 -13.75 -13.63
C SER A 51 2.73 -14.05 -14.36
N GLN A 52 1.73 -13.19 -14.24
CA GLN A 52 0.49 -13.30 -14.98
C GLN A 52 0.35 -12.03 -15.79
N GLU A 53 0.17 -12.15 -17.11
CA GLU A 53 -0.27 -11.01 -17.92
C GLU A 53 -1.48 -10.38 -17.21
N ILE A 54 -1.26 -9.21 -16.59
CA ILE A 54 -2.32 -8.42 -16.01
C ILE A 54 -3.12 -7.90 -17.19
N THR A 55 -4.07 -8.72 -17.65
CA THR A 55 -5.01 -8.30 -18.68
C THR A 55 -6.06 -7.44 -18.01
N GLU A 56 -6.44 -6.34 -18.66
CA GLU A 56 -7.53 -5.48 -18.18
C GLU A 56 -8.89 -6.21 -18.16
N ARG A 57 -8.96 -7.38 -18.79
CA ARG A 57 -10.13 -8.26 -18.77
C ARG A 57 -10.26 -9.00 -17.45
N ASP A 58 -9.16 -9.45 -16.87
CA ASP A 58 -9.19 -10.33 -15.69
C ASP A 58 -8.90 -9.54 -14.40
N TRP A 59 -8.16 -8.44 -14.49
CA TRP A 59 -7.78 -7.63 -13.33
C TRP A 59 -8.48 -6.28 -13.33
N GLY A 60 -8.88 -5.86 -12.12
CA GLY A 60 -9.30 -4.50 -11.87
C GLY A 60 -8.20 -3.68 -11.23
N ARG A 61 -8.39 -2.36 -11.19
CA ARG A 61 -7.49 -1.45 -10.49
C ARG A 61 -8.21 -0.25 -9.90
N VAL A 62 -7.60 0.36 -8.91
CA VAL A 62 -7.99 1.65 -8.34
C VAL A 62 -6.82 2.59 -8.54
N ARG A 63 -6.98 3.61 -9.38
CA ARG A 63 -6.01 4.70 -9.53
C ARG A 63 -6.23 5.77 -8.48
N ASP A 64 -5.15 6.44 -8.10
CA ASP A 64 -5.13 7.52 -7.10
C ASP A 64 -5.95 7.19 -5.84
N PRO A 65 -5.73 6.01 -5.22
CA PRO A 65 -6.47 5.59 -4.05
C PRO A 65 -6.30 6.61 -2.93
N ARG A 66 -7.41 6.89 -2.23
CA ARG A 66 -7.39 7.81 -1.09
C ARG A 66 -6.37 7.32 -0.05
N PRO A 67 -5.69 8.25 0.66
CA PRO A 67 -4.89 7.90 1.82
C PRO A 67 -5.67 6.99 2.77
N GLY A 68 -5.04 5.93 3.25
CA GLY A 68 -5.58 4.92 4.14
C GLY A 68 -6.41 3.83 3.45
N LEU A 69 -6.71 3.95 2.15
CA LEU A 69 -7.52 2.96 1.44
C LEU A 69 -6.90 1.56 1.54
N TRP A 70 -5.59 1.44 1.29
CA TRP A 70 -4.88 0.17 1.40
C TRP A 70 -5.08 -0.49 2.78
N ILE A 71 -4.78 0.23 3.86
CA ILE A 71 -4.88 -0.29 5.24
C ILE A 71 -6.32 -0.70 5.57
N SER A 72 -7.29 0.01 5.01
CA SER A 72 -8.71 -0.23 5.24
C SER A 72 -9.27 -1.49 4.56
N ILE A 73 -8.55 -2.10 3.59
CA ILE A 73 -9.04 -3.26 2.85
C ILE A 73 -9.20 -4.46 3.78
N GLY A 74 -10.42 -4.98 3.84
CA GLY A 74 -10.76 -6.14 4.66
C GLY A 74 -12.14 -6.71 4.29
N PRO A 75 -12.54 -7.85 4.87
CA PRO A 75 -13.85 -8.47 4.59
C PRO A 75 -15.04 -7.54 4.88
N GLY A 76 -14.92 -6.66 5.88
CA GLY A 76 -15.95 -5.67 6.22
C GLY A 76 -15.84 -4.35 5.46
N ASN A 77 -14.79 -4.16 4.65
CA ASN A 77 -14.59 -2.97 3.84
C ASN A 77 -13.95 -3.38 2.50
N PRO A 78 -14.75 -4.02 1.61
CA PRO A 78 -14.29 -4.40 0.29
C PRO A 78 -14.01 -3.16 -0.56
N VAL A 79 -12.97 -3.24 -1.39
CA VAL A 79 -12.66 -2.19 -2.36
C VAL A 79 -12.94 -2.73 -3.76
N ARG A 80 -13.83 -2.06 -4.49
CA ARG A 80 -14.17 -2.40 -5.88
C ARG A 80 -13.21 -1.72 -6.86
N ALA A 81 -12.92 -2.40 -7.95
CA ALA A 81 -12.16 -1.83 -9.05
C ALA A 81 -12.89 -0.63 -9.67
N GLN A 82 -12.12 0.37 -10.07
CA GLN A 82 -12.62 1.57 -10.76
C GLN A 82 -12.26 1.55 -12.24
N GLU A 83 -11.25 0.76 -12.62
CA GLU A 83 -10.78 0.59 -13.99
C GLU A 83 -10.34 -0.86 -14.25
N GLY A 84 -10.15 -1.23 -15.52
CA GLY A 84 -9.97 -2.63 -15.93
C GLY A 84 -11.26 -3.42 -15.74
N ASN A 85 -11.19 -4.58 -15.09
CA ASN A 85 -12.36 -5.38 -14.76
C ASN A 85 -13.10 -4.83 -13.53
N LEU A 86 -14.19 -4.09 -13.80
CA LEU A 86 -15.05 -3.44 -12.80
C LEU A 86 -15.86 -4.42 -11.93
N GLU A 87 -15.94 -5.69 -12.32
CA GLU A 87 -16.62 -6.74 -11.54
C GLU A 87 -15.76 -7.24 -10.37
N THR A 88 -14.45 -6.97 -10.40
CA THR A 88 -13.53 -7.39 -9.36
C THR A 88 -13.59 -6.49 -8.13
N PHE A 89 -13.37 -7.09 -6.96
CA PHE A 89 -13.27 -6.40 -5.69
C PHE A 89 -12.29 -7.14 -4.76
N ALA A 90 -11.55 -6.39 -3.96
CA ALA A 90 -10.64 -6.93 -2.96
C ALA A 90 -11.25 -6.89 -1.56
N ILE A 91 -11.19 -8.02 -0.86
CA ILE A 91 -11.53 -8.12 0.58
C ILE A 91 -10.30 -8.39 1.44
N ARG A 92 -9.14 -8.63 0.82
CA ARG A 92 -7.90 -8.98 1.50
C ARG A 92 -6.73 -8.30 0.82
N ARG A 93 -5.70 -8.01 1.59
CA ARG A 93 -4.41 -7.53 1.10
C ARG A 93 -3.51 -8.72 0.81
N CYS A 94 -2.71 -8.65 -0.24
CA CYS A 94 -1.60 -9.58 -0.43
C CYS A 94 -0.62 -9.43 0.74
N GLN A 95 -0.26 -10.55 1.36
CA GLN A 95 0.62 -10.55 2.54
C GLN A 95 2.01 -10.02 2.20
N ASP A 96 2.57 -10.38 1.06
CA ASP A 96 3.89 -9.88 0.62
C ASP A 96 3.87 -8.38 0.38
N CYS A 97 2.81 -7.85 -0.27
CA CYS A 97 2.65 -6.40 -0.43
C CYS A 97 2.50 -5.70 0.92
N ALA A 98 1.77 -6.29 1.87
CA ALA A 98 1.61 -5.73 3.20
C ALA A 98 2.93 -5.72 3.99
N ASN A 99 3.78 -6.73 3.79
CA ASN A 99 5.10 -6.80 4.41
C ASN A 99 6.10 -5.84 3.76
N ALA A 100 6.06 -5.69 2.43
CA ALA A 100 6.90 -4.76 1.69
C ALA A 100 6.52 -3.29 1.99
N PHE A 101 5.24 -3.02 2.23
CA PHE A 101 4.71 -1.69 2.51
C PHE A 101 3.79 -1.70 3.75
N PRO A 102 4.35 -1.85 4.96
CA PRO A 102 3.57 -1.93 6.20
C PRO A 102 2.83 -0.63 6.53
N GLY A 103 3.24 0.48 5.91
CA GLY A 103 2.70 1.83 6.10
C GLY A 103 2.06 2.46 4.88
N ALA A 104 1.67 1.66 3.89
CA ALA A 104 0.98 2.19 2.72
C ALA A 104 -0.38 2.74 3.13
N GLY A 105 -0.51 4.06 3.19
CA GLY A 105 -1.67 4.77 3.72
C GLY A 105 -1.68 6.19 3.21
#